data_AF-A0A290ZJ16-F1
#
_entry.id   AF-A0A290ZJ16-F1
#
_cell.length_a   1.000
_cell.length_b   1.000
_cell.length_c   1.000
_cell.angle_alpha   90.00
_cell.angle_beta   90.00
_cell.angle_gamma   90.00
#
_symmetry.space_group_name_H-M   'P 1'
#
loop_
_entity.id
_entity.type
_entity.pdbx_description
1 polymer ?
#
loop_
_entity_poly.entity_id
_entity_poly.type
_entity_poly.pdbx_seq_one_letter_code
_entity_poly.pdbx_strand_id
1 'polypeptide(L)'
;MFLIVDNLEVHHSKPVKVWVAERTDRIELVYLPEYSPEANPDAYLNRDLKTNLRQEPVARTTDQACHRLHAPVAGRPRGESFPTSSTRPSRMPIFPN
;
A
#
# COMPACT_ATOMS: atom_id res chain seq x y z
N MET A 1 18.68 14.52 -10.10
CA MET A 1 17.47 14.02 -9.40
C MET A 1 17.94 13.39 -8.10
N PHE A 2 17.17 13.51 -7.02
CA PHE A 2 17.50 12.86 -5.75
C PHE A 2 16.70 11.58 -5.60
N LEU A 3 17.37 10.49 -5.25
CA LEU A 3 16.75 9.23 -4.87
C LEU A 3 16.95 9.06 -3.36
N ILE A 4 15.87 9.20 -2.60
CA ILE A 4 15.89 9.05 -1.14
C ILE A 4 15.48 7.62 -0.85
N VAL A 5 16.29 6.89 -0.09
CA VAL A 5 16.03 5.49 0.27
C VAL A 5 16.22 5.27 1.77
N ASP A 6 15.51 4.28 2.30
CA ASP A 6 15.72 3.79 3.66
C ASP A 6 17.14 3.20 3.81
N ASN A 7 17.66 3.15 5.04
CA ASN A 7 18.99 2.59 5.32
C ASN A 7 19.04 1.05 5.37
N LEU A 8 18.27 0.35 4.52
CA LEU A 8 18.31 -1.11 4.49
C LEU A 8 19.59 -1.62 3.82
N GLU A 9 20.16 -2.71 4.32
CA GLU A 9 21.39 -3.34 3.80
C GLU A 9 21.31 -3.65 2.29
N VAL A 10 20.12 -3.97 1.77
CA VAL A 10 19.92 -4.27 0.34
C VAL A 10 20.22 -3.07 -0.57
N HIS A 11 20.03 -1.84 -0.08
CA HIS A 11 20.37 -0.61 -0.82
C HIS A 11 21.88 -0.36 -0.85
N HIS A 12 22.64 -0.94 0.08
CA HIS A 12 24.10 -0.87 0.12
C HIS A 12 24.78 -1.97 -0.71
N SER A 13 24.00 -2.85 -1.35
CA SER A 13 24.51 -3.98 -2.11
C SER A 13 25.37 -3.53 -3.30
N LYS A 14 26.35 -4.38 -3.67
CA LYS A 14 27.27 -4.12 -4.79
C LYS A 14 26.54 -3.78 -6.10
N PRO A 15 25.46 -4.48 -6.50
CA PRO A 15 24.74 -4.16 -7.73
C PRO A 15 24.16 -2.74 -7.74
N VAL A 16 23.60 -2.29 -6.60
CA VAL A 16 23.03 -0.95 -6.47
C VAL A 16 24.13 0.11 -6.61
N LYS A 17 25.28 -0.08 -5.96
CA LYS A 17 26.42 0.85 -6.07
C LYS A 17 26.95 0.98 -7.50
N VAL A 18 27.08 -0.14 -8.22
CA VAL A 18 27.49 -0.13 -9.63
C VAL A 18 26.48 0.64 -10.48
N TRP A 19 25.19 0.36 -10.30
CA TRP A 19 24.13 1.02 -11.06
C TRP A 19 24.05 2.54 -10.82
N VAL A 20 24.25 2.98 -9.58
CA VAL A 20 24.32 4.40 -9.22
C VAL A 20 25.58 5.06 -9.77
N ALA A 21 26.73 4.39 -9.71
CA ALA A 21 27.99 4.92 -10.22
C ALA A 21 27.94 5.23 -11.73
N GLU A 22 27.21 4.42 -12.50
CA GLU A 22 26.97 4.64 -13.94
C GLU A 22 26.03 5.82 -14.22
N ARG A 23 25.34 6.37 -13.21
CA ARG A 23 24.25 7.35 -13.35
C ARG A 23 24.42 8.56 -12.44
N THR A 24 25.65 8.84 -12.01
CA THR A 24 25.97 9.97 -11.12
C THR A 24 25.66 11.33 -11.74
N ASP A 25 25.61 11.42 -13.08
CA ASP A 25 25.17 12.61 -13.81
C ASP A 25 23.67 12.91 -13.64
N ARG A 26 22.88 11.92 -13.21
CA ARG A 26 21.41 12.01 -13.13
C ARG A 26 20.87 11.79 -11.74
N ILE A 27 21.51 10.92 -10.96
CA ILE A 27 21.01 10.41 -9.69
C ILE A 27 22.00 10.74 -8.59
N GLU A 28 21.50 11.45 -7.59
CA GLU A 28 22.15 11.60 -6.29
C GLU A 28 21.39 10.75 -5.26
N LEU A 29 22.07 9.76 -4.69
CA LEU A 29 21.47 8.82 -3.74
C LEU A 29 21.65 9.33 -2.30
N VAL A 30 20.55 9.44 -1.56
CA VAL A 30 20.53 9.88 -0.17
C VAL A 30 19.95 8.76 0.70
N TYR A 31 20.70 8.36 1.73
CA TYR A 31 20.24 7.39 2.72
C TYR A 31 19.65 8.11 3.92
N LEU A 32 18.45 7.73 4.32
CA LEU A 32 17.85 8.21 5.56
C LEU A 32 18.57 7.61 6.78
N PRO A 33 18.53 8.26 7.96
CA PRO A 33 18.98 7.64 9.20
C PRO A 33 18.22 6.35 9.49
N GLU A 34 18.84 5.43 10.24
CA GLU A 34 18.15 4.22 10.67
C GLU A 34 16.90 4.56 11.49
N TYR A 35 15.81 3.82 11.23
CA TYR A 35 14.55 3.94 11.95
C TYR A 35 13.92 5.36 11.93
N SER A 36 14.08 6.11 10.83
CA SER A 36 13.36 7.39 10.61
C SER A 36 12.22 7.28 9.58
N PRO A 37 11.15 6.50 9.85
CA PRO A 37 10.04 6.33 8.91
C PRO A 37 9.31 7.65 8.63
N GLU A 38 9.31 8.60 9.58
CA GLU A 38 8.76 9.95 9.41
C GLU A 38 9.52 10.81 8.39
N ALA A 39 10.79 10.49 8.12
CA ALA A 39 11.61 11.20 7.14
C ALA A 39 11.45 10.65 5.72
N ASN A 40 10.85 9.46 5.57
CA ASN A 40 10.59 8.88 4.26
C ASN A 40 9.31 9.49 3.65
N PRO A 41 9.40 10.25 2.54
CA PRO A 41 8.22 10.84 1.91
C PRO A 41 7.21 9.77 1.44
N ASP A 42 7.66 8.55 1.17
CA ASP A 42 6.77 7.44 0.81
C ASP A 42 5.88 6.98 1.97
N ALA A 43 6.24 7.29 3.23
CA ALA A 43 5.54 6.80 4.40
C ALA A 43 4.10 7.36 4.44
N TYR A 44 3.92 8.60 4.00
CA TYR A 44 2.60 9.23 3.85
C TYR A 44 1.75 8.52 2.80
N LEU A 45 2.33 8.28 1.62
CA LEU A 45 1.65 7.57 0.52
C LEU A 45 1.26 6.14 0.95
N ASN A 46 2.21 5.42 1.56
CA ASN A 46 2.00 4.06 2.03
C ASN A 46 0.97 4.00 3.15
N ARG A 47 0.91 5.01 4.02
CA ARG A 47 -0.11 5.13 5.06
C ARG A 47 -1.50 5.32 4.45
N ASP A 48 -1.63 6.23 3.50
CA ASP A 48 -2.91 6.48 2.84
C ASP A 48 -3.37 5.25 2.04
N LEU A 49 -2.47 4.62 1.28
CA LEU A 49 -2.70 3.35 0.58
C LEU A 49 -3.19 2.26 1.54
N LYS A 50 -2.43 1.99 2.62
CA LYS A 50 -2.78 0.96 3.61
C LYS A 50 -4.11 1.26 4.30
N THR A 51 -4.41 2.54 4.56
CA THR A 51 -5.68 2.96 5.15
C THR A 51 -6.84 2.65 4.20
N ASN A 52 -6.70 2.97 2.91
CA ASN A 52 -7.71 2.66 1.90
C ASN A 52 -7.90 1.15 1.72
N LEU A 53 -6.81 0.37 1.68
CA LEU A 53 -6.88 -1.09 1.58
C LEU A 53 -7.59 -1.73 2.78
N ARG A 54 -7.42 -1.18 3.99
CA ARG A 54 -8.10 -1.67 5.20
C ARG A 54 -9.61 -1.40 5.19
N GLN A 55 -10.08 -0.44 4.42
CA GLN A 55 -11.51 -0.14 4.26
C GLN A 55 -12.19 -1.11 3.28
N GLU A 56 -11.42 -1.84 2.47
CA GLU A 56 -11.95 -2.83 1.54
C GLU A 56 -12.05 -4.22 2.19
N PRO A 57 -12.95 -5.09 1.70
CA PRO A 57 -13.00 -6.49 2.14
C PRO A 57 -11.65 -7.17 1.99
N VAL A 58 -11.25 -8.05 2.91
CA VAL A 58 -9.94 -8.73 2.86
C VAL A 58 -9.73 -9.48 1.53
N ALA A 59 -8.56 -9.29 0.90
CA ALA A 59 -8.19 -10.02 -0.31
C ALA A 59 -7.92 -11.48 0.04
N ARG A 60 -8.50 -12.42 -0.70
CA ARG A 60 -8.29 -13.86 -0.48
C ARG A 60 -7.33 -14.47 -1.50
N THR A 61 -6.98 -13.74 -2.55
CA THR A 61 -6.03 -14.16 -3.59
C THR A 61 -5.08 -13.04 -3.96
N THR A 62 -3.93 -13.40 -4.54
CA THR A 62 -2.92 -12.45 -5.01
C THR A 62 -3.48 -11.52 -6.09
N ASP A 63 -4.28 -12.05 -7.03
CA ASP A 63 -4.93 -11.22 -8.07
C ASP A 63 -5.85 -10.16 -7.48
N GLN A 64 -6.62 -10.51 -6.44
CA GLN A 64 -7.48 -9.55 -5.75
C GLN A 64 -6.66 -8.46 -5.06
N ALA A 65 -5.52 -8.81 -4.45
CA ALA A 65 -4.63 -7.84 -3.84
C ALA A 65 -4.01 -6.90 -4.89
N CYS A 66 -3.46 -7.46 -5.98
CA CYS A 66 -2.89 -6.68 -7.09
C CYS A 66 -3.91 -5.76 -7.74
N HIS A 67 -5.12 -6.24 -8.01
CA HIS A 67 -6.18 -5.44 -8.59
C HIS A 67 -6.51 -4.22 -7.72
N ARG A 68 -6.59 -4.40 -6.40
CA ARG A 68 -6.92 -3.31 -5.45
C ARG A 68 -5.76 -2.35 -5.23
N LEU A 69 -4.53 -2.85 -5.25
CA LEU A 69 -3.32 -2.02 -5.18
C LEU A 69 -3.22 -1.07 -6.38
N HIS A 70 -3.66 -1.51 -7.56
CA HIS A 70 -3.60 -0.73 -8.80
C HIS A 70 -4.92 -0.01 -9.13
N ALA A 71 -5.97 -0.18 -8.32
CA ALA A 71 -7.23 0.51 -8.52
C ALA A 71 -7.04 2.02 -8.26
N PRO A 72 -7.64 2.91 -9.06
CA PRO A 72 -7.55 4.35 -8.85
C PRO A 72 -8.02 4.74 -7.46
N VAL A 73 -7.17 5.47 -6.72
CA VAL A 73 -7.46 6.00 -5.37
C VAL A 73 -8.45 7.19 -5.43
N ALA A 74 -8.77 7.69 -6.63
CA ALA A 74 -9.55 8.90 -6.84
C ALA A 74 -10.99 8.78 -6.31
N GLY A 75 -11.32 9.62 -5.32
CA GLY A 75 -12.70 10.00 -4.99
C GLY A 75 -13.40 9.24 -3.87
N ARG A 76 -12.71 8.46 -3.03
CA ARG A 76 -13.39 7.77 -1.91
C ARG A 76 -13.50 8.68 -0.67
N PRO A 77 -14.71 9.04 -0.23
CA PRO A 77 -14.89 9.83 0.98
C PRO A 77 -14.34 9.06 2.18
N ARG A 78 -13.44 9.70 2.94
CA ARG A 78 -13.05 9.21 4.26
C ARG A 78 -14.30 9.18 5.13
N GLY A 79 -14.80 7.98 5.42
CA GLY A 79 -15.78 7.77 6.48
C GLY A 79 -17.23 7.51 6.08
N GLU A 80 -17.54 7.20 4.82
CA GLU A 80 -18.85 6.61 4.53
C GLU A 80 -18.81 5.12 4.81
N SER A 81 -19.50 4.73 5.88
CA SER A 81 -19.88 3.36 6.15
C SER A 81 -20.56 2.78 4.91
N PHE A 82 -19.95 1.78 4.28
CA PHE A 82 -20.70 0.93 3.36
C PHE A 82 -21.96 0.43 4.09
N PRO A 83 -23.15 0.48 3.47
CA PRO A 83 -24.30 -0.19 4.04
C PRO A 83 -23.90 -1.67 4.14
N THR A 84 -23.78 -2.17 5.37
CA THR A 84 -23.83 -3.61 5.60
C THR A 84 -25.22 -4.04 5.17
N SER A 85 -25.38 -4.43 3.90
CA SER A 85 -26.55 -5.16 3.45
C SER A 85 -26.49 -6.59 4.02
N SER A 86 -26.45 -6.67 5.35
CA SER A 86 -26.97 -7.79 6.10
C SER A 86 -28.47 -7.54 6.24
N THR A 87 -29.20 -7.61 5.12
CA THR A 87 -30.57 -8.08 5.23
C THR A 87 -30.43 -9.56 5.59
N ARG A 88 -30.39 -9.86 6.89
CA ARG A 88 -30.81 -11.18 7.38
C ARG A 88 -32.20 -11.40 6.76
N PRO A 89 -32.43 -12.42 5.93
CA PRO A 89 -33.78 -12.74 5.53
C PRO A 89 -34.52 -13.10 6.83
N SER A 90 -35.47 -12.26 7.21
CA SER A 90 -36.42 -12.63 8.25
C SER A 90 -37.25 -13.79 7.70
N ARG A 91 -37.36 -14.84 8.50
CA ARG A 91 -38.31 -15.95 8.35
C ARG A 91 -37.94 -16.99 7.30
N MET A 92 -37.32 -18.08 7.75
CA MET A 92 -37.44 -19.36 7.05
C MET A 92 -38.87 -19.91 7.22
N PRO A 93 -39.53 -20.39 6.16
CA PRO A 93 -40.79 -21.11 6.31
C PRO A 93 -40.52 -22.48 6.95
N ILE A 94 -41.29 -22.78 7.99
CA ILE A 94 -41.35 -24.11 8.60
C ILE A 94 -42.08 -25.01 7.61
N PHE A 95 -41.42 -26.05 7.10
CA PHE A 95 -42.10 -27.13 6.37
C PHE A 95 -42.74 -28.09 7.38
N PRO A 96 -44.03 -28.42 7.25
CA PRO A 96 -44.67 -29.41 8.11
C PRO A 96 -44.32 -30.84 7.66
N ASN A 97 -44.33 -31.76 8.61
CA ASN A 97 -44.65 -33.17 8.38
C ASN A 97 -45.77 -33.54 9.35
#